data_AF-A0A7C5IAJ9-F1
#
_entry.id   AF-A0A7C5IAJ9-F1
#
_cell.length_a   1.000
_cell.length_b   1.000
_cell.length_c   1.000
_cell.angle_alpha   90.00
_cell.angle_beta   90.00
_cell.angle_gamma   90.00
#
_symmetry.space_group_name_H-M   'P 1'
#
loop_
_entity.id
_entity.type
_entity.pdbx_description
1 polymer ?
#
loop_
_entity_poly.entity_id
_entity_poly.type
_entity_poly.pdbx_seq_one_letter_code
_entity_poly.pdbx_strand_id
1 'polypeptide(L)'
;MTTTERVWKVVLIVEDDTDGRTLRRLLAATEVGVEVDWLPAGGIGEIKRRADKLVKLARDRIGTAPGCVAVVVDRDGQDATKDEPHRSIRETCTRVGVPYVEAVEAVEAWFLADPGIAAWLKTPTNRLTDGLRDPKQ
;
A
#
# COMPACT_ATOMS: atom_id res chain seq x y z
N MET A 1 -19.53 24.86 19.81
CA MET A 1 -18.12 24.48 19.61
C MET A 1 -18.11 23.21 18.80
N THR A 2 -17.88 23.30 17.49
CA THR A 2 -17.69 22.13 16.63
C THR A 2 -16.31 21.56 16.92
N THR A 3 -16.24 20.43 17.60
CA THR A 3 -15.01 19.66 17.74
C THR A 3 -14.57 19.30 16.34
N THR A 4 -13.50 19.93 15.84
CA THR A 4 -12.88 19.51 14.59
C THR A 4 -12.30 18.11 14.86
N GLU A 5 -13.06 17.06 14.55
CA GLU A 5 -12.54 15.70 14.60
C GLU A 5 -11.27 15.67 13.75
N ARG A 6 -10.15 15.35 14.39
CA ARG A 6 -8.89 15.23 13.68
C ARG A 6 -8.99 13.98 12.83
N VAL A 7 -9.11 14.17 11.51
CA VAL A 7 -9.11 13.10 10.52
C VAL A 7 -7.89 12.22 10.74
N TRP A 8 -8.11 10.91 10.85
CA TRP A 8 -7.03 9.95 11.09
C TRP A 8 -6.26 9.69 9.80
N LYS A 9 -4.92 9.81 9.84
CA LYS A 9 -4.08 9.71 8.64
C LYS A 9 -3.29 8.39 8.58
N VAL A 10 -3.35 7.73 7.43
CA VAL A 10 -2.54 6.56 7.12
C VAL A 10 -1.52 6.93 6.06
N VAL A 11 -0.24 6.67 6.34
CA VAL A 11 0.82 6.79 5.33
C VAL A 11 1.33 5.39 4.96
N LEU A 12 1.09 5.00 3.71
CA LEU A 12 1.50 3.70 3.17
C LEU A 12 2.90 3.82 2.55
N ILE A 13 3.83 2.95 2.92
CA ILE A 13 5.08 2.75 2.17
C ILE A 13 4.82 1.62 1.20
N VAL A 14 4.94 1.91 -0.09
CA VAL A 14 4.57 1.02 -1.19
C VAL A 14 5.76 0.84 -2.15
N GLU A 15 5.73 -0.19 -2.98
CA GLU A 15 6.85 -0.46 -3.89
C GLU A 15 6.96 0.65 -4.93
N ASP A 16 5.86 1.00 -5.56
CA ASP A 16 5.82 2.08 -6.53
C ASP A 16 4.61 3.01 -6.39
N ASP A 17 4.55 4.01 -7.26
CA ASP A 17 3.49 5.02 -7.21
C ASP A 17 2.13 4.47 -7.69
N THR A 18 2.14 3.40 -8.49
CA THR A 18 0.93 2.73 -8.99
C THR A 18 0.21 2.05 -7.83
N ASP A 19 0.92 1.30 -6.99
CA ASP A 19 0.38 0.66 -5.79
C ASP A 19 -0.33 1.66 -4.88
N GLY A 20 0.34 2.77 -4.58
CA GLY A 20 -0.17 3.81 -3.70
C GLY A 20 -1.45 4.46 -4.25
N ARG A 21 -1.49 4.73 -5.57
CA ARG A 21 -2.71 5.22 -6.23
C ARG A 21 -3.84 4.20 -6.18
N THR A 22 -3.54 2.92 -6.40
CA THR A 22 -4.51 1.83 -6.33
C THR A 22 -5.11 1.71 -4.93
N LEU A 23 -4.27 1.60 -3.90
CA LEU A 23 -4.71 1.49 -2.50
C LEU A 23 -5.51 2.72 -2.05
N ARG A 24 -5.13 3.93 -2.46
CA ARG A 24 -5.92 5.14 -2.16
C ARG A 24 -7.32 5.06 -2.75
N ARG A 25 -7.48 4.56 -3.98
CA ARG A 25 -8.79 4.40 -4.61
C ARG A 25 -9.62 3.34 -3.91
N LEU A 26 -9.01 2.20 -3.56
CA LEU A 26 -9.68 1.13 -2.81
C LEU A 26 -10.18 1.66 -1.47
N LEU A 27 -9.34 2.35 -0.70
CA LEU A 27 -9.70 2.89 0.61
C LEU A 27 -10.70 4.05 0.54
N ALA A 28 -10.65 4.89 -0.50
CA ALA A 28 -11.63 5.96 -0.67
C ALA A 28 -13.06 5.43 -0.83
N ALA A 29 -13.22 4.17 -1.24
CA ALA A 29 -14.51 3.57 -1.47
C ALA A 29 -14.98 2.63 -0.35
N THR A 30 -14.19 2.42 0.71
CA THR A 30 -14.62 1.67 1.91
C THR A 30 -15.41 2.52 2.92
N GLU A 31 -15.73 3.78 2.61
CA GLU A 31 -16.40 4.76 3.48
C GLU A 31 -15.73 4.97 4.86
N VAL A 32 -14.51 4.45 5.04
CA VAL A 32 -13.71 4.66 6.24
C VAL A 32 -13.18 6.09 6.18
N GLY A 33 -13.58 6.94 7.14
CA GLY A 33 -13.19 8.36 7.23
C GLY A 33 -11.72 8.58 7.59
N VAL A 34 -10.80 8.09 6.75
CA VAL A 34 -9.35 8.20 6.92
C VAL A 34 -8.73 8.94 5.74
N GLU A 35 -7.72 9.77 6.02
CA GLU A 35 -6.88 10.36 4.99
C GLU A 35 -5.76 9.36 4.64
N VAL A 36 -5.61 9.03 3.36
CA VAL A 36 -4.57 8.11 2.88
C VAL A 36 -3.55 8.88 2.05
N ASP A 37 -2.28 8.76 2.43
CA ASP A 37 -1.10 9.25 1.72
C ASP A 37 -0.13 8.06 1.52
N TRP A 38 0.83 8.18 0.60
CA TRP A 38 1.79 7.11 0.33
C TRP A 38 3.18 7.60 -0.05
N LEU A 39 4.17 6.75 0.20
CA LEU A 39 5.57 6.92 -0.10
C LEU A 39 6.03 5.79 -1.03
N PRO A 40 6.20 6.07 -2.35
CA PRO A 40 6.76 5.08 -3.26
C PRO A 40 8.25 4.88 -2.98
N ALA A 41 8.65 3.63 -2.80
CA ALA A 41 10.03 3.28 -2.46
C ALA A 41 10.94 3.10 -3.67
N GLY A 42 10.37 2.80 -4.85
CA GLY A 42 11.13 2.43 -6.06
C GLY A 42 11.46 0.95 -6.11
N GLY A 43 10.54 0.10 -5.65
CA GLY A 43 10.63 -1.35 -5.63
C GLY A 43 10.94 -1.95 -4.25
N ILE A 44 10.57 -3.21 -4.06
CA ILE A 44 10.76 -3.94 -2.81
C ILE A 44 12.22 -3.99 -2.29
N GLY A 45 13.20 -4.01 -3.21
CA GLY A 45 14.61 -3.97 -2.84
C GLY A 45 15.04 -2.66 -2.17
N GLU A 46 14.43 -1.54 -2.57
CA GLU A 46 14.65 -0.23 -1.92
C GLU A 46 13.96 -0.16 -0.56
N ILE A 47 12.77 -0.77 -0.42
CA ILE A 47 12.11 -0.91 0.88
C ILE A 47 13.05 -1.61 1.86
N LYS A 48 13.60 -2.78 1.48
CA LYS A 48 14.56 -3.51 2.31
C LYS A 48 15.77 -2.65 2.69
N ARG A 49 16.38 -1.94 1.73
CA ARG A 49 17.58 -1.13 1.98
C ARG A 49 17.33 0.10 2.85
N ARG A 50 16.13 0.67 2.81
CA ARG A 50 15.85 2.01 3.36
C ARG A 50 14.67 2.06 4.31
N ALA A 51 14.16 0.93 4.78
CA ALA A 51 12.95 0.83 5.60
C ALA A 51 12.94 1.81 6.78
N ASP A 52 14.00 1.91 7.59
CA ASP A 52 14.05 2.87 8.70
C ASP A 52 13.87 4.32 8.23
N LYS A 53 14.54 4.71 7.13
CA LYS A 53 14.45 6.05 6.56
C LYS A 53 13.05 6.31 6.00
N LEU A 54 12.46 5.33 5.31
CA LEU A 54 11.11 5.43 4.77
C LEU A 54 10.07 5.56 5.88
N VAL A 55 10.19 4.77 6.96
CA VAL A 55 9.32 4.85 8.14
C VAL A 55 9.43 6.21 8.81
N LYS A 56 10.65 6.75 8.95
CA LYS A 56 10.84 8.11 9.48
C LYS A 56 10.14 9.16 8.62
N LEU A 57 10.37 9.14 7.31
CA LEU A 57 9.70 10.05 6.36
C LEU A 57 8.19 9.92 6.39
N ALA A 58 7.67 8.70 6.54
CA ALA A 58 6.25 8.42 6.64
C ALA A 58 5.64 9.01 7.91
N ARG A 59 6.33 8.85 9.06
CA ARG A 59 5.92 9.47 10.33
C ARG A 59 5.95 10.99 10.26
N ASP A 60 6.97 11.56 9.63
CA ASP A 60 7.08 13.01 9.45
C ASP A 60 5.90 13.55 8.60
N ARG A 61 5.39 12.78 7.63
CA ARG A 61 4.18 13.14 6.84
C ARG A 61 2.86 13.07 7.61
N ILE A 62 2.80 12.30 8.70
CA ILE A 62 1.67 12.32 9.63
C ILE A 62 1.71 13.59 10.47
N GLY A 63 2.91 14.04 10.85
CA GLY A 63 3.11 15.23 11.66
C GLY A 63 2.46 15.08 13.04
N THR A 64 1.60 16.04 13.41
CA THR A 64 0.88 16.03 14.70
C THR A 64 -0.54 15.46 14.62
N ALA A 65 -0.96 14.96 13.46
CA ALA A 65 -2.25 14.31 13.29
C ALA A 65 -2.24 12.91 13.95
N PRO A 66 -3.39 12.41 14.44
CA PRO A 66 -3.48 11.00 14.81
C PRO A 66 -3.36 10.14 13.54
N GLY A 67 -2.56 9.08 13.57
CA GLY A 67 -2.32 8.29 12.37
C GLY A 67 -1.40 7.10 12.56
N CYS A 68 -1.19 6.35 11.48
CA CYS A 68 -0.25 5.24 11.45
C CYS A 68 0.53 5.17 10.12
N VAL A 69 1.63 4.42 10.16
CA VAL A 69 2.42 4.05 8.99
C VAL A 69 2.27 2.55 8.78
N ALA A 70 2.09 2.11 7.54
CA ALA A 70 2.16 0.69 7.19
C ALA A 70 3.08 0.50 5.99
N VAL A 71 3.78 -0.63 5.93
CA VAL A 71 4.53 -1.07 4.74
C VAL A 71 3.67 -2.09 4.02
N VAL A 72 3.38 -1.86 2.74
CA VAL A 72 2.61 -2.76 1.89
C VAL A 72 3.52 -3.27 0.78
N VAL A 73 3.56 -4.59 0.59
CA VAL A 73 4.35 -5.24 -0.46
C VAL A 73 3.57 -6.37 -1.11
N ASP A 74 3.89 -6.65 -2.35
CA ASP A 74 3.24 -7.69 -3.14
C ASP A 74 3.90 -9.03 -2.86
N ARG A 75 3.10 -10.02 -2.48
CA ARG A 75 3.63 -11.34 -2.15
C ARG A 75 4.05 -12.11 -3.40
N ASP A 76 3.38 -11.91 -4.54
CA ASP A 76 3.66 -12.59 -5.81
C ASP A 76 3.88 -14.11 -5.69
N GLY A 77 3.15 -14.77 -4.79
CA GLY A 77 3.28 -16.20 -4.50
C GLY A 77 4.53 -16.61 -3.71
N GLN A 78 5.38 -15.68 -3.27
CA GLN A 78 6.56 -15.95 -2.44
C GLN A 78 6.18 -16.29 -0.99
N ASP A 79 7.00 -17.07 -0.28
CA ASP A 79 6.85 -17.28 1.16
C ASP A 79 7.50 -16.12 1.91
N ALA A 80 6.72 -15.10 2.27
CA ALA A 80 7.19 -13.91 2.96
C ALA A 80 7.88 -14.17 4.32
N THR A 81 7.77 -15.40 4.87
CA THR A 81 8.49 -15.80 6.09
C THR A 81 9.91 -16.28 5.84
N LYS A 82 10.22 -16.73 4.61
CA LYS A 82 11.50 -17.34 4.25
C LYS A 82 12.23 -16.58 3.17
N ASP A 83 11.49 -16.01 2.24
CA ASP A 83 12.02 -15.43 1.02
C ASP A 83 12.48 -13.99 1.27
N GLU A 84 13.66 -13.68 0.73
CA GLU A 84 14.11 -12.31 0.59
C GLU A 84 13.44 -11.68 -0.63
N PRO A 85 13.06 -10.39 -0.56
CA PRO A 85 13.36 -9.43 0.51
C PRO A 85 12.33 -9.35 1.65
N HIS A 86 11.20 -10.06 1.56
CA HIS A 86 10.07 -9.97 2.49
C HIS A 86 10.45 -10.21 3.95
N ARG A 87 11.23 -11.26 4.24
CA ARG A 87 11.66 -11.57 5.60
C ARG A 87 12.39 -10.40 6.27
N SER A 88 13.39 -9.83 5.58
CA SER A 88 14.16 -8.68 6.10
C SER A 88 13.28 -7.45 6.33
N ILE A 89 12.32 -7.20 5.43
CA ILE A 89 11.38 -6.08 5.56
C ILE A 89 10.49 -6.30 6.78
N ARG A 90 9.93 -7.50 6.95
CA ARG A 90 9.07 -7.87 8.09
C ARG A 90 9.78 -7.76 9.44
N GLU A 91 11.02 -8.24 9.51
CA GLU A 91 11.87 -8.11 10.71
C GLU A 91 12.09 -6.63 11.04
N THR A 92 12.38 -5.81 10.02
CA THR A 92 12.55 -4.37 10.20
C THR A 92 11.26 -3.70 10.67
N CYS A 93 10.13 -4.01 10.05
CA CYS A 93 8.82 -3.47 10.42
C CYS A 93 8.46 -3.80 11.88
N THR A 94 8.72 -5.05 12.30
CA THR A 94 8.56 -5.50 13.68
C THR A 94 9.44 -4.69 14.63
N ARG A 95 10.74 -4.55 14.31
CA ARG A 95 11.70 -3.78 15.12
C ARG A 95 11.30 -2.32 15.28
N VAL A 96 10.81 -1.68 14.22
CA VAL A 96 10.44 -0.26 14.23
C VAL A 96 9.00 -0.01 14.66
N GLY A 97 8.22 -1.06 14.91
CA GLY A 97 6.83 -0.98 15.36
C GLY A 97 5.87 -0.43 14.32
N VAL A 98 5.99 -0.87 13.06
CA VAL A 98 5.02 -0.56 12.00
C VAL A 98 4.41 -1.85 11.44
N PRO A 99 3.11 -1.87 11.12
CA PRO A 99 2.48 -2.96 10.39
C PRO A 99 3.19 -3.25 9.06
N TYR A 100 3.38 -4.53 8.81
CA TYR A 100 3.77 -5.07 7.51
C TYR A 100 2.56 -5.80 6.93
N VAL A 101 2.14 -5.39 5.74
CA VAL A 101 0.94 -5.86 5.05
C VAL A 101 1.37 -6.50 3.74
N GLU A 102 0.92 -7.73 3.53
CA GLU A 102 1.18 -8.47 2.30
C GLU A 102 -0.08 -8.42 1.42
N ALA A 103 0.06 -7.95 0.19
CA ALA A 103 -0.95 -8.17 -0.83
C ALA A 103 -0.74 -9.58 -1.40
N VAL A 104 -1.75 -10.45 -1.27
CA VAL A 104 -1.63 -11.87 -1.66
C VAL A 104 -1.36 -12.03 -3.16
N GLU A 105 -1.94 -11.13 -3.94
CA GLU A 105 -1.67 -10.92 -5.36
C GLU A 105 -1.12 -9.50 -5.53
N ALA A 106 -0.54 -9.18 -6.69
CA ALA A 106 -0.10 -7.82 -6.99
C ALA A 106 -1.18 -6.79 -6.65
N VAL A 107 -0.84 -5.67 -6.02
CA VAL A 107 -1.84 -4.67 -5.61
C VAL A 107 -2.68 -4.20 -6.80
N GLU A 108 -2.11 -4.10 -8.00
CA GLU A 108 -2.86 -3.75 -9.20
C GLU A 108 -3.77 -4.88 -9.68
N ALA A 109 -3.45 -6.13 -9.39
CA ALA A 109 -4.33 -7.25 -9.67
C ALA A 109 -5.65 -7.14 -8.89
N TRP A 110 -5.68 -6.54 -7.70
CA TRP A 110 -6.94 -6.29 -6.98
C TRP A 110 -7.87 -5.32 -7.72
N PHE A 111 -7.33 -4.47 -8.59
CA PHE A 111 -8.13 -3.63 -9.48
C PHE A 111 -8.66 -4.39 -10.70
N LEU A 112 -7.91 -5.40 -11.16
CA LEU A 112 -8.18 -6.16 -12.38
C LEU A 112 -9.01 -7.43 -12.13
N ALA A 113 -8.90 -8.03 -10.94
CA ALA A 113 -9.38 -9.37 -10.63
C ALA A 113 -10.89 -9.45 -10.39
N ASP A 114 -11.62 -8.34 -10.21
CA ASP A 114 -13.07 -8.43 -10.05
C ASP A 114 -13.85 -7.20 -10.54
N PRO A 115 -14.72 -7.33 -11.56
CA PRO A 115 -15.77 -6.33 -11.82
C PRO A 115 -16.68 -6.10 -10.59
N GLY A 116 -16.74 -7.04 -9.64
CA GLY A 116 -17.42 -6.94 -8.36
C GLY A 116 -16.74 -6.00 -7.35
N ILE A 117 -15.42 -5.99 -7.22
CA ILE A 117 -14.69 -5.03 -6.37
C ILE A 117 -14.76 -3.64 -6.98
N ALA A 118 -14.55 -3.49 -8.29
CA ALA A 118 -14.69 -2.19 -8.94
C ALA A 118 -16.14 -1.66 -8.87
N ALA A 119 -17.15 -2.52 -8.97
CA ALA A 119 -18.56 -2.17 -8.77
C ALA A 119 -18.87 -1.83 -7.30
N TRP A 120 -18.35 -2.60 -6.34
CA TRP A 120 -18.49 -2.35 -4.90
C TRP A 120 -17.85 -1.02 -4.51
N LEU A 121 -16.69 -0.72 -5.11
CA LEU A 121 -15.94 0.50 -4.86
C LEU A 121 -16.35 1.69 -5.77
N LYS A 122 -17.41 1.52 -6.57
CA LYS A 122 -17.91 2.52 -7.53
C LYS A 122 -16.80 3.13 -8.41
N THR A 123 -15.74 2.38 -8.69
CA THR A 123 -14.62 2.88 -9.48
C THR A 123 -14.91 2.57 -10.95
N PRO A 124 -14.79 3.52 -11.89
CA PRO A 124 -15.07 3.25 -13.29
C PRO A 124 -14.12 2.16 -13.79
N THR A 125 -14.70 1.02 -14.19
CA THR A 125 -13.97 -0.09 -14.80
C THR A 125 -13.46 0.38 -16.16
N ASN A 126 -12.15 0.61 -16.28
CA ASN A 126 -11.54 0.78 -17.59
C ASN A 126 -11.57 -0.57 -18.29
N ARG A 127 -12.56 -0.78 -19.16
CA ARG A 127 -12.74 -1.97 -20.01
C ARG A 127 -11.66 -2.12 -21.10
N LEU A 128 -10.38 -1.99 -20.75
CA LEU A 128 -9.24 -2.07 -21.68
C LEU A 128 -8.26 -3.19 -21.32
N THR A 129 -8.75 -4.28 -20.72
CA THR A 129 -7.93 -5.43 -20.32
C THR A 129 -7.73 -6.48 -21.42
N ASP A 130 -8.44 -6.40 -22.55
CA ASP A 130 -8.36 -7.42 -23.61
C ASP A 130 -7.11 -7.33 -24.51
N GLY A 131 -6.11 -6.50 -24.16
CA GLY A 131 -4.98 -6.22 -25.05
C GLY A 131 -3.58 -6.15 -24.44
N LEU A 132 -3.41 -6.29 -23.12
CA LEU A 132 -2.06 -6.24 -22.54
C LEU A 132 -1.37 -7.58 -22.74
N ARG A 133 -0.46 -7.63 -23.73
CA ARG A 133 0.52 -8.71 -23.85
C ARG A 133 1.34 -8.80 -22.57
N ASP A 134 1.50 -10.02 -22.10
CA ASP A 134 2.38 -10.39 -20.99
C ASP A 134 3.76 -9.71 -21.17
N PRO A 135 4.21 -8.85 -20.24
CA PRO A 135 5.50 -8.17 -20.35
C PRO A 135 6.70 -9.12 -20.15
N LYS A 136 6.47 -10.42 -19.93
CA LYS A 136 7.51 -11.45 -19.79
C LYS A 136 7.50 -12.49 -20.92
N GLN A 137 7.58 -12.02 -22.17
CA GLN A 137 8.04 -12.84 -23.30
C GLN A 137 9.34 -12.28 -23.89
#